data_AF-A0A529HG20-F1
#
_entry.id   AF-A0A529HG20-F1
#
_cell.length_a   1.000
_cell.length_b   1.000
_cell.length_c   1.000
_cell.angle_alpha   90.00
_cell.angle_beta   90.00
_cell.angle_gamma   90.00
#
_symmetry.space_group_name_H-M   'P 1'
#
loop_
_entity.id
_entity.type
_entity.pdbx_description
1 polymer ?
#
loop_
_entity_poly.entity_id
_entity_poly.type
_entity_poly.pdbx_seq_one_letter_code
_entity_poly.pdbx_strand_id
1 'polypeptide(L)'
;TRCDLRVRSDLAPAGAPLTILREEVADPWVAALDSRYDRCPVPDPSGLKKLDRVFYAGRWLSQTCALPLGKPLLLRKSRDGFNAKVEALLGTRLSDSALDKADPELPLDFTHAPKLRLIYLSSLEFKADFSGRVMERLVRHHAALGTKVRILVTDVL
;
A
#
# COMPACT_ATOMS: atom_id res chain seq x y z
N THR A 1 13.70 -22.80 -5.30
CA THR A 1 14.51 -23.32 -4.18
C THR A 1 13.65 -23.27 -2.93
N ARG A 2 13.48 -24.41 -2.26
CA ARG A 2 12.73 -24.56 -1.01
C ARG A 2 13.74 -24.72 0.11
N CYS A 3 13.57 -24.00 1.21
CA CYS A 3 14.41 -24.12 2.39
C CYS A 3 13.53 -24.36 3.61
N ASP A 4 13.65 -25.51 4.24
CA ASP A 4 12.92 -25.85 5.46
C ASP A 4 13.83 -25.64 6.67
N LEU A 5 13.38 -24.83 7.63
CA LEU A 5 14.08 -24.51 8.87
C LEU A 5 13.19 -24.83 10.08
N ARG A 6 13.79 -24.89 11.26
CA ARG A 6 13.08 -24.87 12.54
C ARG A 6 13.54 -23.67 13.35
N VAL A 7 12.64 -22.70 13.54
CA VAL A 7 12.93 -21.44 14.26
C VAL A 7 12.51 -21.59 15.71
N ARG A 8 13.41 -21.27 16.65
CA ARG A 8 13.12 -21.20 18.09
C ARG A 8 13.08 -19.74 18.53
N SER A 9 12.15 -19.41 19.41
CA SER A 9 12.04 -18.09 20.04
C SER A 9 11.46 -18.26 21.45
N ASP A 10 11.48 -17.19 22.24
CA ASP A 10 10.85 -17.19 23.57
C ASP A 10 9.34 -17.51 23.50
N LEU A 11 8.70 -17.17 22.38
CA LEU A 11 7.29 -17.48 22.09
C LEU A 11 7.07 -18.91 21.58
N ALA A 12 8.11 -19.59 21.09
CA ALA A 12 8.05 -20.96 20.59
C ALA A 12 9.29 -21.78 20.98
N PRO A 13 9.45 -22.16 22.27
CA PRO A 13 10.66 -22.83 22.77
C PRO A 13 10.88 -24.21 22.15
N ALA A 14 9.80 -24.93 21.84
CA ALA A 14 9.83 -26.23 21.16
C ALA A 14 10.22 -26.14 19.66
N GLY A 15 10.34 -24.91 19.14
CA GLY A 15 10.66 -24.59 17.76
C GLY A 15 9.47 -24.78 16.81
N ALA A 16 9.25 -23.79 15.95
CA ALA A 16 8.25 -23.81 14.89
C ALA A 16 8.90 -24.16 13.54
N PRO A 17 8.28 -25.02 12.73
CA PRO A 17 8.73 -25.24 11.36
C PRO A 17 8.51 -23.96 10.52
N LEU A 18 9.50 -23.57 9.74
CA LEU A 18 9.42 -22.47 8.78
C LEU A 18 9.86 -22.98 7.42
N THR A 19 9.01 -22.85 6.42
CA THR A 19 9.38 -23.13 5.02
C THR A 19 9.53 -21.81 4.28
N ILE A 20 10.74 -21.53 3.81
CA ILE A 20 11.04 -20.42 2.92
C ILE A 20 10.96 -20.94 1.48
N LEU A 21 10.11 -20.30 0.70
CA LEU A 21 9.95 -20.54 -0.72
C LEU A 21 10.28 -19.26 -1.49
N ARG A 22 10.69 -19.42 -2.75
CA ARG A 22 10.67 -18.29 -3.67
C ARG A 22 9.24 -17.81 -3.84
N GLU A 23 9.08 -16.50 -3.95
CA GLU A 23 7.76 -15.88 -4.02
C GLU A 23 6.97 -16.30 -5.25
N GLU A 24 7.63 -16.50 -6.39
CA GLU A 24 6.94 -16.96 -7.61
C GLU A 24 6.32 -18.36 -7.46
N VAL A 25 6.73 -19.10 -6.41
CA VAL A 25 6.16 -20.41 -6.05
C VAL A 25 5.11 -20.27 -4.96
N ALA A 26 5.37 -19.47 -3.92
CA ALA A 26 4.45 -19.31 -2.79
C ALA A 26 3.23 -18.43 -3.10
N ASP A 27 3.45 -17.34 -3.84
CA ASP A 27 2.45 -16.32 -4.17
C ASP A 27 2.61 -15.84 -5.64
N PRO A 28 2.35 -16.70 -6.65
CA PRO A 28 2.65 -16.40 -8.05
C PRO A 28 1.98 -15.13 -8.58
N TRP A 29 0.77 -14.82 -8.09
CA TRP A 29 0.02 -13.65 -8.50
C TRP A 29 0.64 -12.34 -8.00
N VAL A 30 1.29 -12.36 -6.82
CA VAL A 30 1.99 -11.18 -6.28
C VAL A 30 3.28 -10.97 -7.06
N ALA A 31 4.05 -12.03 -7.29
CA ALA A 31 5.26 -11.97 -8.11
C ALA A 31 4.98 -11.45 -9.53
N ALA A 32 3.87 -11.86 -10.14
CA ALA A 32 3.42 -11.36 -11.44
C ALA A 32 3.03 -9.87 -11.40
N LEU A 33 2.42 -9.41 -10.29
CA LEU A 33 2.10 -8.00 -10.10
C LEU A 33 3.37 -7.16 -9.94
N ASP A 34 4.33 -7.63 -9.14
CA ASP A 34 5.56 -6.89 -8.83
C ASP A 34 6.53 -6.83 -10.02
N SER A 35 6.45 -7.78 -10.95
CA SER A 35 7.21 -7.80 -12.21
C SER A 35 6.47 -7.14 -13.38
N ARG A 36 5.25 -6.62 -13.17
CA ARG A 36 4.44 -6.03 -14.23
C ARG A 36 5.08 -4.74 -14.73
N TYR A 37 5.35 -4.70 -16.04
CA TYR A 37 5.81 -3.51 -16.74
C TYR A 37 4.72 -3.03 -17.71
N ASP A 38 3.97 -2.01 -17.31
CA ASP A 38 2.95 -1.40 -18.16
C ASP A 38 3.59 -0.36 -19.10
N ARG A 39 3.31 -0.50 -20.40
CA ARG A 39 3.66 0.51 -21.41
C ARG A 39 2.46 1.40 -21.66
N CYS A 40 2.69 2.71 -21.69
CA CYS A 40 1.64 3.66 -22.07
C CYS A 40 1.50 3.65 -23.59
N PRO A 41 0.37 3.15 -24.16
CA PRO A 41 0.19 3.20 -25.60
C PRO A 41 0.12 4.66 -26.05
N VAL A 42 0.94 5.02 -27.03
CA VAL A 42 0.90 6.33 -27.68
C VAL A 42 0.24 6.15 -29.04
N PRO A 43 -0.81 6.92 -29.38
CA PRO A 43 -1.45 6.84 -30.68
C PRO A 43 -0.48 7.21 -31.81
N ASP A 44 -0.68 6.64 -33.00
CA ASP A 44 0.12 6.97 -34.18
C ASP A 44 0.05 8.49 -34.46
N PRO A 45 1.19 9.21 -34.48
CA PRO A 45 1.24 10.65 -34.73
C PRO A 45 0.61 11.07 -36.06
N SER A 46 0.56 10.19 -37.06
CA SER A 46 0.03 10.47 -38.41
C SER A 46 -1.47 10.82 -38.39
N GLY A 47 -2.23 10.24 -37.46
CA GLY A 47 -3.68 10.44 -37.32
C GLY A 47 -4.10 11.56 -36.37
N LEU A 48 -3.15 12.23 -35.71
CA LEU A 48 -3.43 13.23 -34.68
C LEU A 48 -3.53 14.65 -35.24
N LYS A 49 -4.44 15.46 -34.68
CA LYS A 49 -4.47 16.91 -34.94
C LYS A 49 -3.20 17.55 -34.37
N LYS A 50 -2.82 18.72 -34.88
CA LYS A 50 -1.59 19.43 -34.45
C LYS A 50 -1.52 19.61 -32.93
N LEU A 51 -2.65 19.97 -32.29
CA LEU A 51 -2.71 20.14 -30.84
C LEU A 51 -2.53 18.81 -30.09
N ASP A 52 -3.19 17.74 -30.53
CA ASP A 52 -3.07 16.41 -29.91
C ASP A 52 -1.63 15.89 -29.97
N ARG A 53 -0.91 16.13 -31.08
CA ARG A 53 0.51 15.79 -31.21
C ARG A 53 1.39 16.44 -30.14
N VAL A 54 1.07 17.65 -29.68
CA VAL A 54 1.83 18.33 -28.61
C VAL A 54 1.68 17.62 -27.27
N PHE A 55 0.51 17.04 -27.00
CA PHE A 55 0.25 16.30 -25.77
C PHE A 55 0.92 14.91 -25.77
N TYR A 56 1.10 14.30 -26.94
CA TYR A 56 1.76 13.00 -27.10
C TYR A 56 3.25 13.07 -27.49
N ALA A 57 3.78 14.25 -27.81
CA ALA A 57 5.20 14.44 -28.10
C ALA A 57 6.03 14.00 -26.89
N GLY A 58 6.98 13.08 -27.11
CA GLY A 58 7.75 12.40 -26.06
C GLY A 58 8.41 13.36 -25.08
N ARG A 59 7.88 13.42 -23.85
CA ARG A 59 8.51 14.12 -22.72
C ARG A 59 9.19 13.07 -21.85
N TRP A 60 10.43 12.74 -22.23
CA TRP A 60 11.23 11.59 -21.78
C TRP A 60 11.40 11.40 -20.26
N LEU A 61 10.94 12.30 -19.39
CA LEU A 61 11.19 12.24 -17.94
C LEU A 61 9.95 12.44 -17.05
N SER A 62 8.74 12.57 -17.60
CA SER A 62 7.54 12.87 -16.78
C SER A 62 6.25 12.21 -17.26
N GLN A 63 6.34 11.29 -18.22
CA GLN A 63 5.15 10.63 -18.75
C GLN A 63 4.72 9.49 -17.83
N THR A 64 3.70 9.75 -17.01
CA THR A 64 2.82 8.70 -16.50
C THR A 64 1.79 8.35 -17.57
N CYS A 65 1.29 7.12 -17.58
CA CYS A 65 0.24 6.76 -18.55
C CYS A 65 -0.99 7.63 -18.30
N ALA A 66 -1.61 8.10 -19.39
CA ALA A 66 -2.93 8.71 -19.30
C ALA A 66 -3.90 7.64 -18.77
N LEU A 67 -4.34 7.83 -17.52
CA LEU A 67 -5.34 6.97 -16.90
C LEU A 67 -6.72 7.63 -17.05
N PRO A 68 -7.78 6.86 -17.27
CA PRO A 68 -9.13 7.41 -17.21
C PRO A 68 -9.33 8.04 -15.84
N LEU A 69 -9.66 9.33 -15.83
CA LEU A 69 -9.99 10.02 -14.60
C LEU A 69 -11.28 9.39 -14.05
N GLY A 70 -11.15 8.71 -12.92
CA GLY A 70 -12.30 8.27 -12.14
C GLY A 70 -12.97 9.45 -11.45
N LYS A 71 -13.30 9.30 -10.17
CA LYS A 71 -13.80 10.39 -9.33
C LYS A 71 -12.70 10.79 -8.33
N PRO A 72 -11.68 11.56 -8.74
CA PRO A 72 -10.63 11.98 -7.82
C PRO A 72 -11.23 12.88 -6.73
N LEU A 73 -10.88 12.60 -5.47
CA LEU A 73 -11.21 13.45 -4.33
C LEU A 73 -9.97 14.22 -3.89
N LEU A 74 -10.04 15.54 -3.93
CA LEU A 74 -8.96 16.41 -3.47
C LEU A 74 -9.08 16.64 -1.96
N LEU A 75 -8.12 16.11 -1.22
CA LEU A 75 -8.04 16.24 0.23
C LEU A 75 -7.13 17.43 0.57
N ARG A 76 -7.72 18.51 1.08
CA ARG A 76 -7.01 19.78 1.30
C ARG A 76 -6.18 19.81 2.58
N LYS A 77 -6.62 19.10 3.62
CA LYS A 77 -5.95 19.09 4.92
C LYS A 77 -5.23 17.75 5.13
N SER A 78 -4.08 17.79 5.79
CA SER A 78 -3.34 16.59 6.19
C SER A 78 -4.22 15.62 6.98
N ARG A 79 -5.07 16.15 7.86
CA ARG A 79 -6.07 15.41 8.62
C ARG A 79 -7.01 14.60 7.74
N ASP A 80 -7.51 15.19 6.66
CA ASP A 80 -8.40 14.51 5.72
C ASP A 80 -7.66 13.43 4.94
N GLY A 81 -6.40 13.69 4.58
CA GLY A 81 -5.49 12.74 3.94
C GLY A 81 -5.19 11.53 4.82
N PHE A 82 -4.91 11.74 6.11
CA PHE A 82 -4.71 10.67 7.08
C PHE A 82 -6.00 9.86 7.27
N ASN A 83 -7.13 10.54 7.48
CA ASN A 83 -8.39 9.86 7.74
C ASN A 83 -8.90 9.07 6.53
N ALA A 84 -8.56 9.49 5.30
CA ALA A 84 -8.84 8.68 4.10
C ALA A 84 -8.05 7.36 4.07
N LYS A 85 -6.80 7.35 4.58
CA LYS A 85 -6.02 6.11 4.75
C LYS A 85 -6.63 5.23 5.84
N VAL A 86 -7.07 5.83 6.94
CA VAL A 86 -7.76 5.10 8.01
C VAL A 86 -9.04 4.49 7.48
N GLU A 87 -9.89 5.25 6.80
CA GLU A 87 -11.13 4.78 6.20
C GLU A 87 -10.91 3.64 5.20
N ALA A 88 -9.86 3.71 4.40
CA ALA A 88 -9.50 2.64 3.46
C ALA A 88 -9.12 1.30 4.15
N LEU A 89 -8.66 1.34 5.40
CA LEU A 89 -8.22 0.16 6.15
C LEU A 89 -9.20 -0.26 7.25
N LEU A 90 -9.92 0.68 7.85
CA LEU A 90 -10.85 0.46 8.94
C LEU A 90 -12.31 0.35 8.45
N GLY A 91 -12.59 0.84 7.23
CA GLY A 91 -13.94 0.97 6.68
C GLY A 91 -14.73 2.16 7.21
N THR A 92 -14.18 2.87 8.21
CA THR A 92 -14.78 4.05 8.82
C THR A 92 -13.72 5.11 9.11
N ARG A 93 -14.18 6.36 9.24
CA ARG A 93 -13.35 7.50 9.60
C ARG A 93 -13.21 7.62 11.11
N LEU A 94 -12.05 8.05 11.58
CA LEU A 94 -11.90 8.54 12.95
C LEU A 94 -12.67 9.85 13.12
N SER A 95 -13.27 10.05 14.30
CA SER A 95 -13.89 11.32 14.67
C SER A 95 -12.85 12.42 14.85
N ASP A 96 -13.24 13.68 14.67
CA ASP A 96 -12.38 14.82 14.94
C ASP A 96 -11.86 14.80 16.39
N SER A 97 -12.71 14.44 17.35
CA SER A 97 -12.32 14.29 18.75
C SER A 97 -11.27 13.20 19.02
N ALA A 98 -11.26 12.12 18.24
CA ALA A 98 -10.26 11.06 18.36
C ALA A 98 -8.91 11.53 17.80
N LEU A 99 -8.94 12.29 16.71
CA LEU A 99 -7.74 12.91 16.12
C LEU A 99 -7.16 13.98 17.04
N ASP A 100 -8.00 14.81 17.66
CA ASP A 100 -7.57 15.88 18.57
C ASP A 100 -6.92 15.34 19.85
N LYS A 101 -7.37 14.18 20.34
CA LYS A 101 -6.74 13.50 21.49
C LYS A 101 -5.36 12.94 21.18
N ALA A 102 -5.08 12.64 19.91
CA ALA A 102 -3.82 12.08 19.42
C ALA A 102 -3.32 10.85 20.22
N ASP A 103 -4.25 10.02 20.73
CA ASP A 103 -3.93 8.81 21.48
C ASP A 103 -3.57 7.66 20.52
N PRO A 104 -2.29 7.23 20.43
CA PRO A 104 -1.88 6.19 19.50
C PRO A 104 -2.52 4.82 19.78
N GLU A 105 -2.99 4.61 21.02
CA GLU A 105 -3.58 3.35 21.49
C GLU A 105 -5.11 3.39 21.53
N LEU A 106 -5.73 4.44 20.97
CA LEU A 106 -7.19 4.55 20.92
C LEU A 106 -7.84 3.28 20.36
N PRO A 107 -9.00 2.84 20.89
CA PRO A 107 -9.68 1.65 20.37
C PRO A 107 -10.09 1.84 18.90
N LEU A 108 -9.71 0.89 18.05
CA LEU A 108 -10.07 0.86 16.64
C LEU A 108 -11.15 -0.19 16.41
N ASP A 109 -12.26 0.20 15.80
CA ASP A 109 -13.38 -0.69 15.47
C ASP A 109 -13.23 -1.25 14.05
N PHE A 110 -12.85 -2.52 13.96
CA PHE A 110 -12.63 -3.22 12.69
C PHE A 110 -13.89 -3.89 12.13
N THR A 111 -15.07 -3.70 12.72
CA THR A 111 -16.32 -4.33 12.25
C THR A 111 -16.63 -4.05 10.78
N HIS A 112 -16.19 -2.90 10.26
CA HIS A 112 -16.40 -2.49 8.88
C HIS A 112 -15.15 -2.61 8.00
N ALA A 113 -14.07 -3.18 8.53
CA ALA A 113 -12.79 -3.26 7.81
C ALA A 113 -12.95 -4.08 6.51
N PRO A 114 -12.47 -3.57 5.36
CA PRO A 114 -12.60 -4.28 4.10
C PRO A 114 -11.73 -5.54 4.07
N LYS A 115 -12.17 -6.56 3.34
CA LYS A 115 -11.32 -7.72 3.06
C LYS A 115 -10.34 -7.39 1.95
N LEU A 116 -9.07 -7.22 2.31
CA LEU A 116 -8.01 -6.88 1.37
C LEU A 116 -7.21 -8.13 1.00
N ARG A 117 -6.74 -8.18 -0.26
CA ARG A 117 -5.79 -9.21 -0.71
C ARG A 117 -4.34 -8.72 -0.62
N LEU A 118 -4.14 -7.43 -0.80
CA LEU A 118 -2.84 -6.76 -0.83
C LEU A 118 -2.97 -5.36 -0.24
N ILE A 119 -2.00 -4.98 0.60
CA ILE A 119 -1.75 -3.61 1.00
C ILE A 119 -0.35 -3.25 0.49
N TYR A 120 -0.25 -2.18 -0.28
CA TYR A 120 1.02 -1.63 -0.75
C TYR A 120 1.21 -0.24 -0.14
N LEU A 121 2.24 -0.09 0.69
CA LEU A 121 2.56 1.15 1.37
C LEU A 121 3.93 1.62 0.90
N SER A 122 3.95 2.78 0.23
CA SER A 122 5.18 3.48 -0.16
C SER A 122 5.23 4.79 0.61
N SER A 123 6.23 4.94 1.47
CA SER A 123 6.41 6.15 2.29
C SER A 123 7.89 6.50 2.36
N LEU A 124 8.19 7.79 2.56
CA LEU A 124 9.58 8.19 2.85
C LEU A 124 10.03 7.63 4.20
N GLU A 125 9.17 7.80 5.20
CA GLU A 125 9.40 7.43 6.59
C GLU A 125 8.18 6.73 7.17
N PHE A 126 8.41 5.84 8.13
CA PHE A 126 7.37 5.25 8.96
C PHE A 126 7.64 5.63 10.42
N LYS A 127 7.00 6.72 10.86
CA LYS A 127 7.28 7.34 12.15
C LYS A 127 6.67 6.55 13.32
N ALA A 128 7.34 6.57 14.46
CA ALA A 128 6.77 6.09 15.72
C ALA A 128 5.89 7.17 16.41
N ASP A 129 5.10 7.90 15.62
CA ASP A 129 4.16 8.92 16.11
C ASP A 129 2.71 8.38 16.12
N PHE A 130 1.75 9.24 16.50
CA PHE A 130 0.33 8.92 16.49
C PHE A 130 -0.13 8.29 15.15
N SER A 131 0.23 8.93 14.03
CA SER A 131 -0.23 8.51 12.71
C SER A 131 0.40 7.18 12.30
N GLY A 132 1.70 7.02 12.52
CA GLY A 132 2.41 5.78 12.20
C GLY A 132 1.95 4.62 13.08
N ARG A 133 1.71 4.86 14.37
CA ARG A 133 1.20 3.83 15.29
C ARG A 133 -0.22 3.39 14.94
N VAL A 134 -1.10 4.31 14.57
CA VAL A 134 -2.44 3.95 14.06
C VAL A 134 -2.34 3.15 12.75
N MET A 135 -1.54 3.61 11.78
CA MET A 135 -1.35 2.88 10.52
C MET A 135 -0.77 1.48 10.75
N GLU A 136 0.19 1.34 11.66
CA GLU A 136 0.81 0.08 12.06
C GLU A 136 -0.26 -0.89 12.59
N ARG A 137 -1.10 -0.45 13.53
CA ARG A 137 -2.18 -1.27 14.11
C ARG A 137 -3.21 -1.69 13.05
N LEU A 138 -3.56 -0.78 12.13
CA LEU A 138 -4.48 -1.06 11.02
C LEU A 138 -3.89 -2.14 10.09
N VAL A 139 -2.64 -1.98 9.67
CA VAL A 139 -1.94 -2.92 8.78
C VAL A 139 -1.75 -4.28 9.47
N ARG A 140 -1.38 -4.29 10.75
CA ARG A 140 -1.22 -5.52 11.55
C ARG A 140 -2.51 -6.34 11.57
N HIS A 141 -3.67 -5.71 11.73
CA HIS A 141 -4.97 -6.39 11.70
C HIS A 141 -5.18 -7.13 10.37
N HIS A 142 -4.99 -6.45 9.25
CA HIS A 142 -5.13 -7.06 7.92
C HIS A 142 -4.13 -8.19 7.67
N ALA A 143 -2.88 -8.01 8.10
CA ALA A 143 -1.84 -9.02 7.98
C ALA A 143 -2.18 -10.29 8.79
N ALA A 144 -2.74 -10.14 9.99
CA ALA A 144 -3.19 -11.26 10.82
C ALA A 144 -4.33 -12.07 10.16
N LEU A 145 -5.11 -11.44 9.28
CA LEU A 145 -6.15 -12.10 8.48
C LEU A 145 -5.63 -12.68 7.15
N GLY A 146 -4.32 -12.63 6.90
CA GLY A 146 -3.68 -13.19 5.71
C GLY A 146 -3.54 -12.22 4.54
N THR A 147 -3.86 -10.93 4.72
CA THR A 147 -3.60 -9.90 3.71
C THR A 147 -2.09 -9.79 3.48
N LYS A 148 -1.64 -9.83 2.22
CA LYS A 148 -0.23 -9.59 1.89
C LYS A 148 0.07 -8.11 2.08
N VAL A 149 1.18 -7.79 2.75
CA VAL A 149 1.58 -6.41 3.01
C VAL A 149 2.97 -6.16 2.43
N ARG A 150 3.09 -5.11 1.62
CA ARG A 150 4.34 -4.62 1.05
C ARG A 150 4.61 -3.23 1.57
N ILE A 151 5.76 -3.03 2.21
CA ILE A 151 6.19 -1.74 2.75
C ILE A 151 7.49 -1.37 2.07
N LEU A 152 7.46 -0.30 1.28
CA LEU A 152 8.62 0.36 0.71
C LEU A 152 8.87 1.63 1.52
N VAL A 153 10.03 1.68 2.16
CA VAL A 153 10.52 2.84 2.90
C VAL A 153 11.91 3.19 2.39
N THR A 154 12.31 4.44 2.56
CA THR A 154 13.68 4.84 2.26
C THR A 154 14.63 4.31 3.34
N ASP A 155 15.86 4.00 2.95
CA ASP A 155 16.94 3.55 3.85
C ASP A 155 17.54 4.71 4.67
N VAL A 156 16.96 5.91 4.57
CA VAL A 156 17.42 7.10 5.28
C VAL A 156 16.60 7.21 6.58
N LEU A 157 17.04 6.47 7.60
CA LEU A 157 16.60 6.60 8.99
C LEU A 157 17.73 7.17 9.84
#